data_AF-A0A2V6UF11-F1
#
_entry.id   AF-A0A2V6UF11-F1
#
_cell.length_a   1.000
_cell.length_b   1.000
_cell.length_c   1.000
_cell.angle_alpha   90.00
_cell.angle_beta   90.00
_cell.angle_gamma   90.00
#
_symmetry.space_group_name_H-M   'P 1'
#
loop_
_entity.id
_entity.type
_entity.pdbx_description
1 polymer ?
#
loop_
_entity_poly.entity_id
_entity_poly.type
_entity_poly.pdbx_seq_one_letter_code
_entity_poly.pdbx_strand_id
1 'polypeptide(L)' 'MQAFNQNEKLVNALYEAREQITSLKEEVDKLCAPPSTYGVYLSVNDDGTVNILSQGRKVKVNLHPSIKSD' A
#
# COMPACT_ATOMS: atom_id res chain seq x y z
N MET A 1 -39.48 -3.95 11.64
CA MET A 1 -38.56 -5.08 11.41
C MET A 1 -37.66 -4.91 10.18
N GLN A 2 -38.07 -4.24 9.08
CA GLN A 2 -37.21 -4.07 7.90
C GLN A 2 -35.97 -3.18 8.10
N ALA A 3 -36.04 -2.13 8.92
CA ALA A 3 -34.92 -1.22 9.17
C ALA A 3 -33.74 -1.88 9.93
N PHE A 4 -34.02 -2.88 10.76
CA PHE A 4 -32.98 -3.62 11.49
C PHE A 4 -32.18 -4.52 10.55
N ASN A 5 -32.87 -5.21 9.62
CA ASN A 5 -32.24 -6.10 8.64
C ASN A 5 -31.34 -5.34 7.64
N GLN A 6 -31.70 -4.10 7.29
CA GLN A 6 -30.84 -3.25 6.46
C GLN A 6 -29.60 -2.76 7.22
N ASN A 7 -29.75 -2.41 8.51
CA ASN A 7 -28.60 -2.08 9.36
C ASN A 7 -27.64 -3.27 9.48
N GLU A 8 -28.15 -4.48 9.73
CA GLU A 8 -27.29 -5.67 9.80
C GLU A 8 -26.53 -5.94 8.49
N LYS A 9 -27.18 -5.79 7.34
CA LYS A 9 -26.51 -5.95 6.03
C LYS A 9 -25.41 -4.90 5.79
N LEU A 10 -25.68 -3.64 6.13
CA LEU A 10 -24.69 -2.57 6.00
C LEU A 10 -23.53 -2.76 6.96
N VAL A 11 -23.81 -3.18 8.19
CA VAL A 11 -22.80 -3.51 9.19
C VAL A 11 -21.93 -4.69 8.74
N ASN A 12 -22.54 -5.76 8.22
CA ASN A 12 -21.81 -6.91 7.69
C ASN A 12 -20.91 -6.52 6.50
N ALA A 13 -21.42 -5.72 5.57
CA ALA A 13 -20.61 -5.22 4.45
C ALA A 13 -19.43 -4.34 4.91
N LEU A 14 -19.63 -3.54 5.97
CA LEU A 14 -18.56 -2.74 6.56
C LEU A 14 -17.48 -3.62 7.22
N TYR A 15 -17.89 -4.70 7.90
CA TYR A 15 -16.96 -5.68 8.47
C TYR A 15 -16.16 -6.39 7.39
N GLU A 16 -16.81 -6.87 6.33
CA GLU A 16 -16.15 -7.51 5.19
C GLU A 16 -15.15 -6.57 4.50
N ALA A 17 -15.52 -5.32 4.25
CA ALA A 17 -14.62 -4.33 3.66
C ALA A 17 -13.41 -4.04 4.58
N ARG A 18 -13.63 -3.97 5.89
CA ARG A 18 -12.53 -3.80 6.86
C ARG A 18 -11.58 -5.00 6.85
N GLU A 19 -12.10 -6.22 6.76
CA GLU A 19 -11.31 -7.45 6.70
C GLU A 19 -10.47 -7.51 5.43
N GLN A 20 -11.04 -7.15 4.28
CA GLN A 20 -10.31 -7.04 3.01
C GLN A 20 -9.15 -6.05 3.10
N ILE A 21 -9.37 -4.87 3.69
CA ILE A 21 -8.32 -3.87 3.91
C ILE A 21 -7.21 -4.44 4.82
N THR A 22 -7.58 -5.22 5.83
CA THR A 22 -6.60 -5.80 6.77
C THR A 22 -5.76 -6.87 6.09
N SER A 23 -6.38 -7.77 5.32
CA SER A 23 -5.69 -8.78 4.52
C SER A 23 -4.71 -8.15 3.51
N LEU A 24 -5.16 -7.12 2.77
CA LEU A 24 -4.33 -6.40 1.82
C LEU A 24 -3.11 -5.74 2.49
N LYS A 25 -3.25 -5.24 3.73
CA LYS A 25 -2.11 -4.71 4.50
C LYS A 25 -1.11 -5.80 4.85
N GLU A 26 -1.58 -6.97 5.28
CA GLU A 26 -0.70 -8.11 5.59
C GLU A 26 0.05 -8.61 4.36
N GLU A 27 -0.61 -8.65 3.19
CA GLU A 27 0.04 -9.00 1.92
C GLU A 27 1.12 -7.98 1.53
N VAL A 28 0.85 -6.68 1.73
CA VAL A 28 1.81 -5.61 1.51
C VAL A 28 3.02 -5.75 2.44
N ASP A 29 2.80 -6.00 3.74
CA ASP A 29 3.88 -6.20 4.71
C ASP A 29 4.74 -7.42 4.35
N LYS A 30 4.11 -8.51 3.87
CA LYS A 30 4.81 -9.71 3.40
C LYS A 30 5.64 -9.45 2.13
N LEU A 31 5.13 -8.65 1.19
CA LEU A 31 5.86 -8.21 0.00
C LEU A 31 7.06 -7.32 0.34
N CYS A 32 7.02 -6.62 1.48
CA CYS A 32 8.15 -5.86 2.01
C CYS A 32 9.18 -6.70 2.77
N ALA A 33 9.04 -8.02 2.85
CA ALA A 33 10.04 -8.88 3.49
C ALA A 33 11.41 -8.82 2.75
N PRO A 34 12.55 -8.86 3.45
CA PRO A 34 13.88 -8.74 2.83
C PRO A 34 14.16 -9.90 1.87
N PRO A 35 14.84 -9.68 0.72
CA PRO A 35 16.08 -8.91 0.62
C PRO A 35 15.91 -7.58 -0.13
N SER A 36 15.69 -6.50 0.62
CA SER A 36 15.59 -5.17 0.03
C SER A 36 16.99 -4.66 -0.32
N THR A 37 17.23 -4.41 -1.61
CA THR A 37 18.46 -3.75 -2.06
C THR A 37 18.41 -2.28 -1.68
N TYR A 38 19.46 -1.77 -1.05
CA TYR A 38 19.60 -0.35 -0.75
C TYR A 38 20.01 0.46 -1.99
N GLY A 39 19.57 1.72 -2.05
CA GLY A 39 19.90 2.65 -3.13
C GLY A 39 19.90 4.10 -2.66
N VAL A 40 20.41 5.01 -3.49
CA VAL A 40 20.44 6.46 -3.21
C VAL A 40 19.22 7.12 -3.86
N TYR A 41 18.44 7.86 -3.08
CA TYR A 41 17.32 8.65 -3.59
C TYR A 41 17.83 9.80 -4.49
N LEU A 42 17.20 9.98 -5.66
CA LEU A 42 17.57 11.02 -6.62
C LEU A 42 16.49 12.09 -6.76
N SER A 43 15.25 11.69 -7.06
CA SER A 43 14.15 12.63 -7.29
C SER A 43 12.79 11.93 -7.18
N VAL A 44 11.76 12.70 -6.84
CA VAL A 44 10.35 12.35 -7.05
C VAL A 44 9.99 12.61 -8.51
N ASN A 45 9.10 11.77 -9.05
CA ASN A 45 8.45 11.97 -10.34
C ASN A 45 7.01 12.47 -10.10
N ASP A 46 6.44 13.18 -11.07
CA ASP A 46 5.10 13.77 -10.98
C ASP A 46 3.96 12.73 -10.84
N ASP A 47 4.26 11.45 -11.10
CA ASP A 47 3.33 10.33 -10.99
C ASP A 47 3.36 9.64 -9.60
N GLY A 48 4.09 10.21 -8.63
CA GLY A 48 4.20 9.67 -7.27
C GLY A 48 5.22 8.53 -7.12
N THR A 49 5.99 8.23 -8.17
CA THR A 49 7.12 7.29 -8.10
C THR A 49 8.43 8.01 -7.77
N VAL A 50 9.44 7.26 -7.33
CA VAL A 50 10.77 7.82 -7.05
C VAL A 50 11.84 7.19 -7.91
N ASN A 51 12.81 8.01 -8.30
CA ASN A 51 14.02 7.54 -8.94
C ASN A 51 15.08 7.29 -7.88
N ILE A 52 15.65 6.09 -7.90
CA ILE A 52 16.79 5.73 -7.06
C ILE A 52 17.98 5.30 -7.94
N LEU A 53 19.18 5.47 -7.41
CA LEU A 53 20.38 4.83 -7.92
C LEU A 53 20.59 3.52 -7.16
N SER A 54 20.49 2.40 -7.87
CA SER A 54 20.79 1.08 -7.32
C SER A 54 21.77 0.37 -8.24
N GLN A 55 22.85 -0.17 -7.68
CA GLN A 55 23.89 -0.90 -8.43
C GLN A 55 24.41 -0.15 -9.68
N GLY A 56 24.56 1.18 -9.57
CA GLY A 56 25.06 2.03 -10.67
C GLY A 56 24.06 2.31 -11.79
N ARG A 57 22.81 1.88 -11.67
CA ARG A 57 21.73 2.18 -12.63
C ARG A 57 20.64 3.02 -11.98
N LYS A 58 20.11 3.97 -12.75
CA LYS A 58 18.91 4.72 -12.38
C LYS A 58 17.70 3.82 -12.60
N VAL A 59 16.94 3.57 -11.54
CA VAL A 59 15.72 2.76 -11.56
C VAL A 59 14.57 3.54 -10.96
N LYS A 60 13.40 3.38 -11.57
CA LYS A 60 12.13 3.96 -11.13
C LYS A 60 11.43 2.93 -10.25
N VAL A 61 11.08 3.31 -9.02
CA VAL A 61 10.43 2.42 -8.06
C VAL A 61 9.17 3.06 -7.50
N ASN A 62 8.19 2.22 -7.17
CA ASN A 62 6.99 2.64 -6.45
C ASN A 62 7.31 2.80 -4.96
N LEU A 63 6.71 3.82 -4.34
CA LEU A 63 6.80 4.02 -2.91
C LEU A 63 5.80 3.12 -2.19
N HIS A 64 6.21 2.66 -1.01
CA HIS A 64 5.29 2.01 -0.09
C HIS A 64 4.26 3.06 0.42
N PRO A 65 2.97 2.71 0.58
CA PRO A 65 1.93 3.66 0.97
C PRO A 65 2.16 4.39 2.31
N SER A 66 3.02 3.86 3.18
CA SER A 66 3.41 4.53 4.44
C SER A 66 4.45 5.63 4.27
N ILE A 67 5.09 5.74 3.10
CA ILE A 67 6.15 6.71 2.81
C ILE A 67 5.54 7.88 2.03
N LYS A 68 5.78 9.10 2.50
CA LYS A 68 5.37 10.32 1.79
C LYS A 68 6.45 10.74 0.81
N SER A 69 6.07 11.00 -0.44
CA SER A 69 6.88 11.72 -1.42
C SER A 69 6.68 13.23 -1.22
N ASP A 70 7.57 13.85 -0.45
CA ASP A 70 7.67 15.31 -0.30
C ASP A 70 9.08 15.74 -0.75
#